data_AF-A0A917DEE3-F1
#
_entry.id   AF-A0A917DEE3-F1
#
_cell.length_a   1.000
_cell.length_b   1.000
_cell.length_c   1.000
_cell.angle_alpha   90.00
_cell.angle_beta   90.00
_cell.angle_gamma   90.00
#
_symmetry.space_group_name_H-M   'P 1'
#
loop_
_entity.id
_entity.type
_entity.pdbx_description
1 polymer ?
#
loop_
_entity_poly.entity_id
_entity_poly.type
_entity_poly.pdbx_seq_one_letter_code
_entity_poly.pdbx_strand_id
1 'polypeptide(L)'
;MNRWPWHPSSEKAWPASGTTLKTGLAQLLSRLEASGVKVEWNDSPGMRVSSSAFTSRSHVEQLTADLTGAEISIDGSRLAHDDGAWIPDPSRDEVVSRTPGSIGELRLRADPVTVEGVEMRAEVAVTHAPIEWILVRRNGRLLGTFGEGRDDEKRTRGSFRFSMAQEDIAALALSLAQSRMRDATRWTASAKDLKLAVKPQGENRFVVTVGGAAKVFFVPMSARIGFDVSVSEAGEVTVHRATAASKSFLTKLLLLPLRPQLREMAGTAFQFGSSSLEVSGLKIDAEGGRLSVRGDLRARGNSDDATFGTRAR
;
A
#
# COMPACT_ATOMS: atom_id res chain seq x y z
N MET A 1 -8.59 -13.45 -19.98
CA MET A 1 -9.09 -14.62 -19.20
C MET A 1 -9.64 -14.11 -17.88
N ASN A 2 -10.74 -14.68 -17.37
CA ASN A 2 -11.35 -14.26 -16.12
C ASN A 2 -10.49 -14.71 -14.92
N ARG A 3 -9.75 -13.78 -14.30
CA ARG A 3 -8.84 -14.04 -13.17
C ARG A 3 -9.51 -13.76 -11.82
N TRP A 4 -10.78 -13.42 -11.77
CA TRP A 4 -11.47 -13.26 -10.51
C TRP A 4 -11.95 -14.62 -9.96
N PRO A 5 -11.83 -14.94 -8.66
CA PRO A 5 -12.16 -16.29 -8.16
C PRO A 5 -13.63 -16.45 -7.75
N TRP A 6 -14.33 -15.35 -7.47
CA TRP A 6 -15.68 -15.39 -6.91
C TRP A 6 -16.74 -15.17 -7.99
N HIS A 7 -17.34 -16.29 -8.44
CA HIS A 7 -18.44 -16.33 -9.40
C HIS A 7 -19.71 -16.89 -8.73
N PRO A 8 -20.43 -16.09 -7.94
CA PRO A 8 -21.66 -16.54 -7.31
C PRO A 8 -22.71 -16.91 -8.37
N SER A 9 -23.42 -18.01 -8.14
CA SER A 9 -24.50 -18.48 -9.02
C SER A 9 -25.79 -17.67 -8.88
N SER A 10 -25.93 -16.91 -7.79
CA SER A 10 -27.09 -16.05 -7.51
C SER A 10 -26.71 -14.95 -6.52
N GLU A 11 -27.57 -13.94 -6.37
CA GLU A 11 -27.34 -12.82 -5.45
C GLU A 11 -27.22 -13.27 -3.98
N LYS A 12 -27.98 -14.30 -3.59
CA LYS A 12 -27.98 -14.85 -2.23
C LYS A 12 -26.72 -15.65 -1.88
N ALA A 13 -25.88 -15.96 -2.87
CA ALA A 13 -24.64 -16.72 -2.68
C ALA A 13 -23.45 -15.83 -2.26
N TRP A 14 -23.65 -14.50 -2.17
CA TRP A 14 -22.67 -13.54 -1.69
C TRP A 14 -23.26 -12.77 -0.49
N PRO A 15 -22.54 -12.60 0.63
CA PRO A 15 -21.13 -12.90 0.87
C PRO A 15 -20.77 -14.39 0.89
N ALA A 16 -19.50 -14.65 0.55
CA ALA A 16 -18.90 -15.97 0.57
C ALA A 16 -18.85 -16.55 2.00
N SER A 17 -18.97 -17.88 2.11
CA SER A 17 -18.58 -18.57 3.36
C SER A 17 -17.10 -18.36 3.66
N GLY A 18 -16.65 -18.51 4.92
CA GLY A 18 -15.23 -18.39 5.27
C GLY A 18 -14.32 -19.33 4.45
N THR A 19 -14.79 -20.54 4.12
CA THR A 19 -14.06 -21.48 3.25
C THR A 19 -13.94 -20.97 1.82
N THR A 20 -15.02 -20.42 1.27
CA THR A 20 -15.04 -19.80 -0.07
C THR A 20 -14.15 -18.55 -0.12
N LEU A 21 -14.14 -17.76 0.94
CA LEU A 21 -13.25 -16.59 1.08
C LEU A 21 -11.79 -17.03 1.10
N LYS A 22 -11.42 -17.98 1.97
CA LYS A 22 -10.05 -18.53 2.06
C LYS A 22 -9.56 -19.06 0.71
N THR A 23 -10.39 -19.87 0.05
CA THR A 23 -10.05 -20.46 -1.25
C THR A 23 -9.88 -19.38 -2.32
N GLY A 24 -10.75 -18.38 -2.34
CA GLY A 24 -10.64 -17.27 -3.28
C GLY A 24 -9.40 -16.40 -3.03
N LEU A 25 -9.07 -16.11 -1.77
CA LEU A 25 -7.83 -15.38 -1.43
C LEU A 25 -6.58 -16.15 -1.88
N ALA A 26 -6.54 -17.48 -1.66
CA ALA A 26 -5.44 -18.30 -2.15
C ALA A 26 -5.34 -18.28 -3.69
N GLN A 27 -6.49 -18.30 -4.38
CA GLN A 27 -6.52 -18.15 -5.83
C GLN A 27 -6.06 -16.76 -6.28
N LEU A 28 -6.43 -15.67 -5.58
CA LEU A 28 -5.93 -14.33 -5.88
C LEU A 28 -4.41 -14.30 -5.78
N LEU A 29 -3.84 -14.81 -4.69
CA LEU A 29 -2.38 -14.85 -4.51
C LEU A 29 -1.68 -15.67 -5.60
N SER A 30 -2.24 -16.83 -5.98
CA SER A 30 -1.70 -17.61 -7.11
C SER A 30 -1.79 -16.86 -8.45
N ARG A 31 -2.77 -15.97 -8.61
CA ARG A 31 -2.99 -15.21 -9.85
C ARG A 31 -2.16 -13.92 -9.87
N LEU A 32 -1.75 -13.40 -8.72
CA LEU A 32 -0.78 -12.30 -8.63
C LEU A 32 0.56 -12.67 -9.27
N GLU A 33 0.92 -13.95 -9.30
CA GLU A 33 2.11 -14.43 -10.02
C GLU A 33 2.03 -14.10 -11.52
N ALA A 34 0.84 -14.23 -12.12
CA ALA A 34 0.61 -13.84 -13.51
C ALA A 34 0.69 -12.32 -13.73
N SER A 35 0.56 -11.53 -12.65
CA SER A 35 0.77 -10.07 -12.62
C SER A 35 2.20 -9.70 -12.22
N GLY A 36 3.10 -10.67 -12.09
CA GLY A 36 4.50 -10.45 -11.77
C GLY A 36 4.83 -10.48 -10.28
N VAL A 37 3.90 -10.79 -9.38
CA VAL A 37 4.19 -10.91 -7.95
C VAL A 37 4.16 -12.37 -7.54
N LYS A 38 5.33 -12.98 -7.38
CA LYS A 38 5.48 -14.35 -6.91
C LYS A 38 5.62 -14.34 -5.39
N VAL A 39 4.86 -15.20 -4.70
CA VAL A 39 4.97 -15.41 -3.26
C VAL A 39 5.35 -16.87 -3.02
N GLU A 40 6.58 -17.09 -2.60
CA GLU A 40 7.07 -18.38 -2.13
C GLU A 40 6.86 -18.45 -0.63
N TRP A 41 5.93 -19.30 -0.20
CA TRP A 41 5.56 -19.37 1.21
C TRP A 41 6.66 -19.97 2.08
N ASN A 42 7.52 -20.84 1.55
CA ASN A 42 8.54 -21.55 2.35
C ASN A 42 7.92 -22.13 3.64
N ASP A 43 8.46 -21.80 4.81
CA ASP A 43 7.97 -22.22 6.14
C ASP A 43 6.85 -21.32 6.71
N SER A 44 6.32 -20.41 5.91
CA SER A 44 5.34 -19.41 6.34
C SER A 44 4.00 -20.04 6.73
N PRO A 45 3.40 -19.65 7.87
CA PRO A 45 2.13 -20.26 8.33
C PRO A 45 0.94 -20.02 7.39
N GLY A 46 1.04 -19.05 6.48
CA GLY A 46 0.10 -18.81 5.40
C GLY A 46 -1.14 -18.05 5.85
N MET A 47 -2.26 -18.29 5.14
CA MET A 47 -3.54 -17.62 5.41
C MET A 47 -4.53 -18.50 6.17
N ARG A 48 -5.23 -17.89 7.12
CA ARG A 48 -6.30 -18.49 7.90
C ARG A 48 -7.52 -17.58 7.90
N VAL A 49 -8.69 -18.20 7.75
CA VAL A 49 -9.99 -17.54 7.85
C VAL A 49 -10.80 -18.33 8.86
N SER A 50 -11.22 -17.69 9.95
CA SER A 50 -12.18 -18.23 10.90
C SER A 50 -13.55 -17.61 10.67
N SER A 51 -14.55 -18.46 10.58
CA SER A 51 -15.96 -18.06 10.55
C SER A 51 -16.76 -19.08 11.35
N SER A 52 -17.58 -18.64 12.29
CA SER A 52 -18.45 -19.51 13.06
C SER A 52 -19.72 -19.83 12.29
N ALA A 53 -20.28 -21.02 12.52
CA ALA A 53 -21.59 -21.39 12.00
C ALA A 53 -22.74 -20.55 12.59
N PHE A 54 -22.49 -19.88 13.74
CA PHE A 54 -23.46 -19.06 14.45
C PHE A 54 -23.37 -17.58 14.09
N THR A 55 -22.31 -17.16 13.40
CA THR A 55 -22.16 -15.79 12.88
C THR A 55 -22.79 -15.69 11.49
N SER A 56 -23.40 -14.54 11.17
CA SER A 56 -23.93 -14.30 9.83
C SER A 56 -22.82 -14.45 8.78
N ARG A 57 -23.17 -14.88 7.56
CA ARG A 57 -22.18 -14.99 6.46
C ARG A 57 -21.49 -13.66 6.10
N SER A 58 -22.10 -12.54 6.46
CA SER A 58 -21.53 -11.21 6.30
C SER A 58 -20.48 -10.86 7.35
N HIS A 59 -20.34 -11.66 8.40
CA HIS A 59 -19.35 -11.48 9.45
C HIS A 59 -18.27 -12.55 9.38
N VAL A 60 -17.01 -12.12 9.35
CA VAL A 60 -15.83 -12.98 9.44
C VAL A 60 -15.23 -12.76 10.82
N GLU A 61 -15.08 -13.82 11.62
CA GLU A 61 -14.54 -13.65 12.97
C GLU A 61 -13.07 -13.24 12.92
N GLN A 62 -12.28 -13.94 12.10
CA GLN A 62 -10.83 -13.72 12.01
C GLN A 62 -10.32 -13.94 10.59
N LEU A 63 -9.49 -13.02 10.11
CA LEU A 63 -8.71 -13.14 8.89
C LEU A 63 -7.24 -12.89 9.24
N THR A 64 -6.41 -13.93 9.18
CA THR A 64 -4.98 -13.84 9.47
C THR A 64 -4.16 -14.23 8.25
N ALA A 65 -3.17 -13.43 7.91
CA ALA A 65 -2.13 -13.76 6.96
C ALA A 65 -0.77 -13.62 7.65
N ASP A 66 -0.07 -14.75 7.80
CA ASP A 66 1.28 -14.78 8.35
C ASP A 66 2.25 -15.16 7.22
N LEU A 67 3.04 -14.17 6.82
CA LEU A 67 4.07 -14.17 5.78
C LEU A 67 5.48 -14.35 6.37
N THR A 68 5.59 -14.73 7.65
CA THR A 68 6.88 -14.91 8.31
C THR A 68 7.67 -16.03 7.64
N GLY A 69 8.85 -15.70 7.09
CA GLY A 69 9.70 -16.61 6.32
C GLY A 69 9.34 -16.73 4.83
N ALA A 70 8.29 -16.05 4.37
CA ALA A 70 7.96 -16.02 2.95
C ALA A 70 8.97 -15.18 2.15
N GLU A 71 9.15 -15.54 0.89
CA GLU A 71 9.91 -14.78 -0.10
C GLU A 71 8.97 -14.24 -1.18
N ILE A 72 9.09 -12.94 -1.48
CA ILE A 72 8.27 -12.24 -2.45
C ILE A 72 9.18 -11.71 -3.55
N SER A 73 8.92 -12.11 -4.78
CA SER A 73 9.58 -11.58 -5.98
C SER A 73 8.61 -10.77 -6.83
N ILE A 74 9.06 -9.66 -7.37
CA ILE A 74 8.31 -8.68 -8.15
C ILE A 74 8.97 -8.49 -9.52
N ASP A 75 8.39 -9.13 -10.53
CA ASP A 75 8.60 -8.79 -11.93
C ASP A 75 7.86 -7.48 -12.25
N GLY A 76 8.55 -6.37 -12.03
CA GLY A 76 7.99 -5.04 -12.24
C GLY A 76 7.60 -4.75 -13.70
N SER A 77 8.11 -5.51 -14.69
CA SER A 77 7.69 -5.36 -16.09
C SER A 77 6.28 -5.90 -16.27
N ARG A 78 5.98 -7.11 -15.77
CA ARG A 78 4.63 -7.67 -15.77
C ARG A 78 3.66 -6.84 -14.93
N LEU A 79 4.12 -6.37 -13.76
CA LEU A 79 3.29 -5.54 -12.89
C LEU A 79 2.90 -4.21 -13.54
N ALA A 80 3.80 -3.59 -14.32
CA ALA A 80 3.49 -2.34 -15.02
C ALA A 80 2.47 -2.52 -16.17
N HIS A 81 2.37 -3.73 -16.73
CA HIS A 81 1.44 -4.05 -17.79
C HIS A 81 0.10 -4.63 -17.27
N ASP A 82 0.00 -4.96 -15.98
CA ASP A 82 -1.28 -5.35 -15.38
C ASP A 82 -2.11 -4.09 -15.11
N ASP A 83 -3.15 -3.89 -15.90
CA ASP A 83 -4.10 -2.80 -15.76
C ASP A 83 -5.15 -3.07 -14.67
N GLY A 84 -5.12 -4.25 -14.04
CA GLY A 84 -6.08 -4.65 -13.03
C GLY A 84 -7.49 -4.84 -13.59
N ALA A 85 -7.69 -4.87 -14.91
CA ALA A 85 -9.01 -4.98 -15.53
C ALA A 85 -9.74 -6.28 -15.20
N TRP A 86 -9.03 -7.27 -14.64
CA TRP A 86 -9.60 -8.52 -14.18
C TRP A 86 -10.27 -8.43 -12.80
N ILE A 87 -10.02 -7.36 -12.04
CA ILE A 87 -10.61 -7.11 -10.71
C ILE A 87 -11.97 -6.42 -10.90
N PRO A 88 -13.07 -6.93 -10.31
CA PRO A 88 -14.37 -6.25 -10.30
C PRO A 88 -14.26 -4.89 -9.61
N ASP A 89 -14.78 -3.86 -10.26
CA ASP A 89 -14.71 -2.47 -9.82
C ASP A 89 -16.14 -1.92 -9.70
N PRO A 90 -16.66 -1.76 -8.47
CA PRO A 90 -18.00 -1.24 -8.23
C PRO A 90 -18.26 0.16 -8.77
N SER A 91 -17.23 0.92 -9.18
CA SER A 91 -17.38 2.23 -9.82
C SER A 91 -17.54 2.13 -11.35
N ARG A 92 -17.15 1.01 -11.95
CA ARG A 92 -17.19 0.76 -13.41
C ARG A 92 -18.16 -0.34 -13.82
N ASP A 93 -18.49 -1.24 -12.89
CA ASP A 93 -19.43 -2.35 -13.10
C ASP A 93 -20.81 -2.02 -12.52
N GLU A 94 -21.84 -2.69 -13.06
CA GLU A 94 -23.19 -2.57 -12.54
C GLU A 94 -23.28 -3.24 -11.15
N VAL A 95 -23.51 -2.45 -10.11
CA VAL A 95 -23.69 -2.96 -8.76
C VAL A 95 -25.08 -3.57 -8.62
N VAL A 96 -25.13 -4.87 -8.35
CA VAL A 96 -26.37 -5.63 -8.17
C VAL A 96 -26.84 -5.57 -6.72
N SER A 97 -25.93 -5.77 -5.76
CA SER A 97 -26.26 -5.69 -4.35
C SER A 97 -25.05 -5.30 -3.49
N ARG A 98 -25.35 -4.73 -2.32
CA ARG A 98 -24.39 -4.41 -1.27
C ARG A 98 -24.89 -5.01 0.04
N THR A 99 -24.02 -5.69 0.77
CA THR A 99 -24.34 -6.31 2.05
C THR A 99 -23.31 -5.86 3.08
N PRO A 100 -23.71 -5.06 4.08
CA PRO A 100 -22.82 -4.68 5.17
C PRO A 100 -22.32 -5.90 5.94
N GLY A 101 -21.06 -5.84 6.36
CA GLY A 101 -20.39 -6.90 7.11
C GLY A 101 -19.28 -6.35 7.97
N SER A 102 -18.58 -7.23 8.66
CA SER A 102 -17.39 -6.87 9.44
C SER A 102 -16.44 -8.04 9.59
N ILE A 103 -15.17 -7.71 9.81
CA ILE A 103 -14.13 -8.66 10.20
C ILE A 103 -13.81 -8.39 11.67
N GLY A 104 -14.04 -9.37 12.54
CA GLY A 104 -13.78 -9.27 13.98
C GLY A 104 -12.32 -8.96 14.28
N GLU A 105 -11.40 -9.72 13.69
CA GLU A 105 -9.96 -9.50 13.74
C GLU A 105 -9.33 -9.71 12.35
N LEU A 106 -8.63 -8.70 11.84
CA LEU A 106 -7.77 -8.77 10.68
C LEU A 106 -6.32 -8.64 11.15
N ARG A 107 -5.49 -9.64 10.86
CA ARG A 107 -4.07 -9.62 11.22
C ARG A 107 -3.19 -10.00 10.05
N LEU A 108 -2.27 -9.11 9.69
CA LEU A 108 -1.19 -9.37 8.74
C LEU A 108 0.13 -9.33 9.51
N ARG A 109 0.92 -10.39 9.44
CA ARG A 109 2.24 -10.47 10.07
C ARG A 109 3.27 -10.91 9.05
N ALA A 110 4.44 -10.27 9.09
CA ALA A 110 5.58 -10.54 8.25
C ALA A 110 6.82 -10.19 9.07
N ASP A 111 7.38 -11.13 9.84
CA ASP A 111 8.49 -10.83 10.75
C ASP A 111 9.47 -12.01 10.91
N PRO A 112 10.48 -12.12 10.03
CA PRO A 112 10.70 -11.33 8.81
C PRO A 112 9.97 -11.87 7.58
N VAL A 113 9.86 -11.05 6.53
CA VAL A 113 9.57 -11.46 5.14
C VAL A 113 10.69 -10.95 4.24
N THR A 114 11.02 -11.69 3.19
CA THR A 114 12.01 -11.27 2.19
C THR A 114 11.30 -10.76 0.95
N VAL A 115 11.60 -9.54 0.50
CA VAL A 115 11.06 -8.96 -0.74
C VAL A 115 12.24 -8.61 -1.65
N GLU A 116 12.32 -9.21 -2.84
CA GLU A 116 13.45 -9.01 -3.77
C GLU A 116 14.83 -9.27 -3.13
N GLY A 117 14.91 -10.29 -2.26
CA GLY A 117 16.13 -10.62 -1.51
C GLY A 117 16.42 -9.73 -0.31
N VAL A 118 15.49 -8.83 0.04
CA VAL A 118 15.66 -7.82 1.08
C VAL A 118 14.74 -8.07 2.28
N GLU A 119 15.26 -8.03 3.51
CA GLU A 119 14.46 -8.28 4.72
C GLU A 119 13.55 -7.09 5.06
N MET A 120 12.27 -7.39 5.27
CA MET A 120 11.26 -6.45 5.73
C MET A 120 10.52 -7.03 6.95
N ARG A 121 10.12 -6.16 7.87
CA ARG A 121 9.23 -6.51 8.98
C ARG A 121 7.98 -5.65 8.93
N ALA A 122 6.81 -6.28 8.89
CA ALA A 122 5.53 -5.59 8.90
C ALA A 122 4.53 -6.35 9.77
N GLU A 123 3.74 -5.61 10.54
CA GLU A 123 2.60 -6.13 11.26
C GLU A 123 1.46 -5.11 11.16
N VAL A 124 0.27 -5.61 10.88
CA VAL A 124 -0.98 -4.84 10.92
C VAL A 124 -1.99 -5.70 11.67
N ALA A 125 -2.61 -5.13 12.70
CA ALA A 125 -3.69 -5.77 13.44
C ALA A 125 -4.86 -4.78 13.53
N VAL A 126 -6.03 -5.17 13.06
CA VAL A 126 -7.26 -4.37 13.09
C VAL A 126 -8.36 -5.22 13.68
N THR A 127 -9.16 -4.62 14.55
CA THR A 127 -10.34 -5.23 15.16
C THR A 127 -11.58 -4.50 14.68
N HIS A 128 -12.66 -5.24 14.47
CA HIS A 128 -13.94 -4.74 13.99
C HIS A 128 -13.84 -3.97 12.66
N ALA A 129 -13.04 -4.46 11.71
CA ALA A 129 -12.90 -3.79 10.42
C ALA A 129 -14.23 -3.86 9.63
N PRO A 130 -14.87 -2.74 9.30
CA PRO A 130 -16.09 -2.72 8.52
C PRO A 130 -15.77 -3.12 7.09
N ILE A 131 -16.61 -3.98 6.51
CA ILE A 131 -16.48 -4.35 5.10
C ILE A 131 -17.85 -4.28 4.45
N GLU A 132 -17.84 -3.98 3.16
CA GLU A 132 -19.03 -4.09 2.34
C GLU A 132 -18.84 -5.21 1.34
N TRP A 133 -19.72 -6.20 1.39
CA TRP A 133 -19.75 -7.27 0.40
C TRP A 133 -20.54 -6.78 -0.80
N ILE A 134 -19.89 -6.67 -1.95
CA ILE A 134 -20.47 -6.04 -3.13
C ILE A 134 -20.62 -7.12 -4.21
N LEU A 135 -21.80 -7.22 -4.78
CA LEU A 135 -22.04 -8.04 -5.95
C LEU A 135 -22.14 -7.14 -7.17
N VAL A 136 -21.35 -7.42 -8.19
CA VAL A 136 -21.39 -6.67 -9.45
C VAL A 136 -21.73 -7.58 -10.63
N ARG A 137 -22.29 -6.99 -11.68
CA ARG A 137 -22.52 -7.61 -12.97
C ARG A 137 -21.54 -7.02 -13.98
N ARG A 138 -20.68 -7.88 -14.53
CA ARG A 138 -19.69 -7.52 -15.55
C ARG A 138 -19.83 -8.50 -16.72
N ASN A 139 -20.06 -7.98 -17.93
CA ASN A 139 -20.22 -8.78 -19.14
C ASN A 139 -21.25 -9.92 -18.98
N GLY A 140 -22.39 -9.61 -18.36
CA GLY A 140 -23.47 -10.58 -18.11
C GLY A 140 -23.19 -11.62 -17.02
N ARG A 141 -22.06 -11.53 -16.30
CA ARG A 141 -21.69 -12.47 -15.22
C ARG A 141 -21.73 -11.78 -13.87
N LEU A 142 -22.21 -12.51 -12.85
CA LEU A 142 -22.15 -12.07 -11.46
C LEU A 142 -20.76 -12.34 -10.87
N LEU A 143 -20.18 -11.31 -10.26
CA LEU A 143 -18.87 -11.34 -9.60
C LEU A 143 -19.01 -10.80 -8.18
N GLY A 144 -18.57 -11.58 -7.19
CA GLY A 144 -18.56 -11.16 -5.80
C GLY A 144 -17.25 -10.44 -5.47
N THR A 145 -17.31 -9.22 -4.94
CA THR A 145 -16.15 -8.45 -4.49
C THR A 145 -16.42 -7.85 -3.11
N PHE A 146 -15.44 -7.14 -2.56
CA PHE A 146 -15.57 -6.46 -1.29
C PHE A 146 -14.99 -5.05 -1.40
N GLY A 147 -15.51 -4.15 -0.57
CA GLY A 147 -15.03 -2.78 -0.43
C GLY A 147 -14.94 -2.39 1.04
N GLU A 148 -14.41 -1.19 1.25
CA GLU A 148 -14.41 -0.52 2.55
C GLU A 148 -15.85 -0.34 3.04
N GLY A 149 -16.17 -0.90 4.21
CA GLY A 149 -17.49 -0.75 4.82
C GLY A 149 -17.60 0.56 5.59
N ARG A 150 -18.82 0.88 6.03
CA ARG A 150 -19.06 1.97 6.99
C ARG A 150 -19.03 1.42 8.41
N ASP A 151 -18.32 2.13 9.29
CA ASP A 151 -18.32 1.86 10.72
C ASP A 151 -18.99 3.02 11.45
N ASP A 152 -20.31 3.07 11.33
CA ASP A 152 -21.14 4.12 11.95
C ASP A 152 -20.95 4.16 13.48
N GLU A 153 -20.59 3.02 14.08
CA GLU A 153 -20.33 2.86 15.51
C GLU A 153 -18.89 3.21 15.92
N LYS A 154 -18.00 3.50 14.96
CA LYS A 154 -16.57 3.82 15.17
C LYS A 154 -15.84 2.80 16.05
N ARG A 155 -16.15 1.52 15.88
CA ARG A 155 -15.56 0.40 16.64
C ARG A 155 -14.17 0.00 16.16
N THR A 156 -13.78 0.38 14.95
CA THR A 156 -12.53 -0.03 14.34
C THR A 156 -11.34 0.47 15.13
N ARG A 157 -10.49 -0.45 15.57
CA ARG A 157 -9.26 -0.15 16.30
C ARG A 157 -8.16 -1.07 15.82
N GLY A 158 -6.96 -0.56 15.68
CA GLY A 158 -5.83 -1.37 15.27
C GLY A 158 -4.50 -0.71 15.55
N SER A 159 -3.45 -1.39 15.13
CA SER A 159 -2.08 -0.91 15.17
C SER A 159 -1.33 -1.43 13.96
N PHE A 160 -0.33 -0.68 13.54
CA PHE A 160 0.62 -1.15 12.54
C PHE A 160 2.05 -0.87 12.96
N ARG A 161 2.95 -1.70 12.43
CA ARG A 161 4.39 -1.55 12.54
C ARG A 161 5.00 -1.95 11.21
N PHE A 162 5.90 -1.12 10.71
CA PHE A 162 6.73 -1.38 9.55
C PHE A 162 8.18 -1.10 9.92
N SER A 163 9.12 -1.90 9.44
CA SER A 163 10.51 -1.71 9.78
C SER A 163 11.44 -2.39 8.75
N MET A 164 12.40 -1.63 8.20
CA MET A 164 13.28 -2.06 7.10
C MET A 164 14.61 -1.30 7.18
N ALA A 165 15.74 -1.89 6.74
CA ALA A 165 16.99 -1.13 6.69
C ALA A 165 16.90 -0.02 5.63
N GLN A 166 17.58 1.11 5.84
CA GLN A 166 17.48 2.24 4.91
C GLN A 166 18.16 1.93 3.56
N GLU A 167 19.26 1.18 3.59
CA GLU A 167 19.95 0.70 2.38
C GLU A 167 19.07 -0.25 1.55
N ASP A 168 18.33 -1.09 2.26
CA ASP A 168 17.36 -2.05 1.74
C ASP A 168 16.16 -1.36 1.06
N ILE A 169 15.63 -0.29 1.66
CA ILE A 169 14.59 0.54 1.02
C ILE A 169 15.11 1.12 -0.30
N ALA A 170 16.36 1.59 -0.33
CA ALA A 170 16.97 2.13 -1.54
C ALA A 170 17.17 1.04 -2.61
N ALA A 171 17.60 -0.15 -2.21
CA ALA A 171 17.76 -1.29 -3.11
C ALA A 171 16.41 -1.71 -3.73
N LEU A 172 15.37 -1.81 -2.91
CA LEU A 172 14.02 -2.14 -3.38
C LEU A 172 13.44 -1.05 -4.29
N ALA A 173 13.59 0.22 -3.94
CA ALA A 173 13.15 1.32 -4.80
C ALA A 173 13.90 1.33 -6.14
N LEU A 174 15.20 1.00 -6.13
CA LEU A 174 16.02 0.89 -7.33
C LEU A 174 15.57 -0.29 -8.22
N SER A 175 15.29 -1.47 -7.65
CA SER A 175 14.84 -2.64 -8.43
C SER A 175 13.52 -2.36 -9.14
N LEU A 176 12.56 -1.75 -8.43
CA LEU A 176 11.27 -1.34 -8.98
C LEU A 176 11.39 -0.20 -10.03
N ALA A 177 12.34 0.72 -9.86
CA ALA A 177 12.58 1.77 -10.84
C ALA A 177 13.25 1.22 -12.11
N GLN A 178 14.23 0.32 -11.95
CA GLN A 178 14.94 -0.29 -13.07
C GLN A 178 14.01 -1.11 -13.96
N SER A 179 13.04 -1.85 -13.39
CA SER A 179 12.06 -2.60 -14.18
C SER A 179 11.25 -1.68 -15.09
N ARG A 180 10.78 -0.53 -14.58
CA ARG A 180 10.03 0.45 -15.38
C ARG A 180 10.89 1.19 -16.41
N MET A 181 12.15 1.51 -16.06
CA MET A 181 13.03 2.25 -16.97
C MET A 181 13.39 1.43 -18.23
N ARG A 182 13.57 0.11 -18.09
CA ARG A 182 13.84 -0.79 -19.22
C ARG A 182 12.74 -0.74 -20.28
N ASP A 183 11.49 -0.57 -19.86
CA ASP A 183 10.33 -0.52 -20.77
C ASP A 183 10.15 0.86 -21.41
N ALA A 184 10.43 1.94 -20.66
CA ALA A 184 10.12 3.30 -21.09
C ALA A 184 11.19 3.96 -21.96
N THR A 185 12.46 3.55 -21.88
CA THR A 185 13.55 4.28 -22.52
C THR A 185 14.22 3.51 -23.65
N ARG A 186 14.14 4.05 -24.88
CA ARG A 186 14.99 3.64 -26.02
C ARG A 186 16.48 3.93 -25.81
N TRP A 187 16.84 4.62 -24.71
CA TRP A 187 18.20 5.01 -24.37
C TRP A 187 18.77 4.05 -23.34
N THR A 188 20.04 3.69 -23.46
CA THR A 188 20.78 2.92 -22.45
C THR A 188 21.03 3.78 -21.20
N ALA A 189 19.96 4.02 -20.44
CA ALA A 189 20.01 4.59 -19.10
C ALA A 189 20.07 3.44 -18.10
N SER A 190 21.15 3.36 -17.32
CA SER A 190 21.25 2.40 -16.20
C SER A 190 21.42 3.16 -14.90
N ALA A 191 20.48 2.97 -13.97
CA ALA A 191 20.66 3.41 -12.59
C ALA A 191 21.61 2.40 -11.92
N LYS A 192 22.74 2.88 -11.40
CA LYS A 192 23.79 2.04 -10.81
C LYS A 192 23.63 1.89 -9.31
N ASP A 193 23.47 3.02 -8.63
CA ASP A 193 23.40 3.08 -7.17
C ASP A 193 22.27 4.00 -6.76
N LEU A 194 21.46 3.56 -5.79
CA LEU A 194 20.54 4.41 -5.04
C LEU A 194 20.93 4.34 -3.56
N LYS A 195 20.97 5.49 -2.90
CA LYS A 195 21.23 5.60 -1.47
C LYS A 195 20.10 6.40 -0.85
N LEU A 196 19.50 5.85 0.19
CA LEU A 196 18.55 6.55 1.04
C LEU A 196 19.22 6.82 2.39
N ALA A 197 19.04 8.03 2.89
CA ALA A 197 19.40 8.37 4.25
C ALA A 197 18.27 9.19 4.88
N VAL A 198 17.71 8.71 5.97
CA VAL A 198 16.72 9.39 6.79
C VAL A 198 17.41 9.78 8.10
N LYS A 199 17.50 11.08 8.38
CA LYS A 199 18.14 11.60 9.59
C LYS A 199 17.13 12.42 10.40
N PRO A 200 16.97 12.16 11.70
CA PRO A 200 16.16 13.02 12.56
C PRO A 200 16.82 14.41 12.68
N GLN A 201 16.01 15.47 12.63
CA GLN A 201 16.43 16.87 12.80
C GLN A 201 15.74 17.55 13.99
N GLY A 202 14.89 16.82 14.70
CA GLY A 202 14.13 17.29 15.85
C GLY A 202 13.01 16.31 16.15
N GLU A 203 12.15 16.68 17.09
CA GLU A 203 10.93 15.92 17.33
C GLU A 203 10.08 15.93 16.06
N ASN A 204 9.75 14.74 15.56
CA ASN A 204 8.87 14.56 14.41
C ASN A 204 9.32 15.25 13.10
N ARG A 205 10.60 15.62 12.99
CA ARG A 205 11.18 16.25 11.78
C ARG A 205 12.36 15.46 11.27
N PHE A 206 12.38 15.20 9.97
CA PHE A 206 13.34 14.32 9.31
C PHE A 206 13.90 14.97 8.04
N VAL A 207 15.20 14.80 7.82
CA VAL A 207 15.82 15.07 6.53
C VAL A 207 15.98 13.74 5.79
N VAL A 208 15.22 13.59 4.71
CA VAL A 208 15.26 12.44 3.81
C VAL A 208 16.11 12.79 2.60
N THR A 209 17.24 12.12 2.42
CA THR A 209 18.12 12.31 1.26
C THR A 209 18.11 11.06 0.40
N VAL A 210 17.71 11.23 -0.86
CA VAL A 210 17.80 10.21 -1.91
C VAL A 210 18.93 10.59 -2.86
N GLY A 211 20.01 9.81 -2.86
CA GLY A 211 21.13 9.97 -3.79
C GLY A 211 21.11 8.89 -4.85
N GLY A 212 21.20 9.26 -6.12
CA GLY A 212 21.24 8.33 -7.24
C GLY A 212 22.48 8.55 -8.11
N ALA A 213 23.09 7.46 -8.57
CA ALA A 213 24.06 7.46 -9.65
C ALA A 213 23.49 6.71 -10.85
N ALA A 214 23.56 7.31 -12.03
CA ALA A 214 23.09 6.71 -13.28
C ALA A 214 24.11 6.92 -14.40
N LYS A 215 24.04 6.11 -15.45
CA LYS A 215 24.83 6.25 -16.66
C LYS A 215 23.87 6.39 -17.85
N VAL A 216 24.05 7.44 -18.65
CA VAL A 216 23.28 7.67 -19.88
C VAL A 216 24.27 7.69 -21.06
N PHE A 217 24.09 6.76 -22.00
CA PHE A 217 25.00 6.44 -23.11
C PHE A 217 26.41 6.07 -22.64
N PHE A 218 27.22 7.02 -22.17
CA PHE A 218 28.49 6.76 -21.47
C PHE A 218 28.78 7.73 -20.32
N VAL A 219 27.93 8.72 -20.10
CA VAL A 219 28.19 9.82 -19.19
C VAL A 219 27.69 9.45 -17.78
N PRO A 220 28.58 9.39 -16.78
CA PRO A 220 28.17 9.20 -15.39
C PRO A 220 27.44 10.46 -14.91
N MET A 221 26.25 10.26 -14.36
CA MET A 221 25.42 11.29 -13.76
C MET A 221 25.19 10.95 -12.30
N SER A 222 25.21 11.96 -11.45
CA SER A 222 24.85 11.79 -10.05
C SER A 222 23.97 12.94 -9.60
N ALA A 223 22.89 12.62 -8.90
CA ALA A 223 21.96 13.57 -8.34
C ALA A 223 21.65 13.21 -6.90
N ARG A 224 21.36 14.21 -6.09
CA ARG A 224 20.85 14.06 -4.73
C ARG A 224 19.60 14.90 -4.60
N ILE A 225 18.55 14.29 -4.11
CA ILE A 225 17.29 14.96 -3.79
C ILE A 225 17.15 14.90 -2.27
N GLY A 226 16.95 16.05 -1.65
CA GLY A 226 16.78 16.17 -0.20
C GLY A 226 15.42 16.74 0.12
N PHE A 227 14.68 16.08 1.01
CA PHE A 227 13.40 16.50 1.55
C PHE A 227 13.55 16.78 3.04
N ASP A 228 13.04 17.92 3.48
CA ASP A 228 12.85 18.25 4.88
C ASP A 228 11.37 18.04 5.18
N VAL A 229 11.06 17.00 5.95
CA VAL A 229 9.69 16.57 6.21
C VAL A 229 9.40 16.59 7.71
N SER A 230 8.20 17.00 8.08
CA SER A 230 7.67 16.76 9.43
C SER A 230 6.52 15.79 9.37
N VAL A 231 6.33 15.02 10.43
CA VAL A 231 5.28 14.02 10.53
C VAL A 231 4.48 14.25 11.81
N SER A 232 3.23 14.67 11.69
CA SER A 232 2.36 14.87 12.86
C SER A 232 1.96 13.55 13.50
N GLU A 233 1.55 13.59 14.77
CA GLU A 233 1.01 12.40 15.45
C GLU A 233 -0.26 11.86 14.79
N ALA A 234 -1.01 12.72 14.08
CA ALA A 234 -2.19 12.38 13.30
C ALA A 234 -1.87 11.79 11.90
N GLY A 235 -0.60 11.48 11.65
CA GLY A 235 -0.17 10.89 10.38
C GLY A 235 -0.10 11.87 9.21
N GLU A 236 -0.04 13.18 9.46
CA GLU A 236 0.15 14.17 8.40
C GLU A 236 1.65 14.37 8.12
N VAL A 237 2.08 14.11 6.89
CA VAL A 237 3.43 14.37 6.40
C VAL A 237 3.45 15.70 5.68
N THR A 238 4.12 16.69 6.25
CA THR A 238 4.35 17.99 5.60
C THR A 238 5.75 18.04 5.03
N VAL A 239 5.88 18.35 3.74
CA VAL A 239 7.18 18.57 3.11
C VAL A 239 7.52 20.06 3.20
N HIS A 240 8.40 20.46 4.11
CA HIS A 240 8.79 21.87 4.27
C HIS A 240 9.67 22.37 3.13
N ARG A 241 10.56 21.51 2.67
CA ARG A 241 11.53 21.85 1.64
C ARG A 241 11.85 20.64 0.81
N ALA A 242 11.93 20.82 -0.50
CA ALA A 242 12.54 19.85 -1.39
C ALA A 242 13.65 20.52 -2.19
N THR A 243 14.78 19.84 -2.31
CA THR A 243 15.97 20.35 -3.00
C THR A 243 16.54 19.27 -3.89
N ALA A 244 17.07 19.67 -5.04
CA ALA A 244 17.89 18.80 -5.88
C ALA A 244 19.26 19.43 -6.11
N ALA A 245 20.30 18.63 -5.90
CA ALA A 245 21.68 19.01 -6.06
C ALA A 245 22.41 17.98 -6.92
N SER A 246 23.37 18.46 -7.69
CA SER A 246 24.32 17.63 -8.44
C SER A 246 25.67 18.31 -8.43
N LYS A 247 26.74 17.52 -8.50
CA LYS A 247 28.11 18.03 -8.72
C LYS A 247 28.36 18.35 -10.20
N SER A 248 27.74 17.61 -11.12
CA SER A 248 27.91 17.78 -12.57
C SER A 248 27.01 18.89 -13.11
N PHE A 249 27.57 19.81 -13.90
CA PHE A 249 26.82 20.87 -14.57
C PHE A 249 25.76 20.31 -15.52
N LEU A 250 26.10 19.29 -16.31
CA LEU A 250 25.15 18.64 -17.22
C LEU A 250 23.95 18.07 -16.46
N THR A 251 24.21 17.37 -15.35
CA THR A 251 23.12 16.83 -14.51
C THR A 251 22.33 17.97 -13.86
N LYS A 252 22.95 19.09 -13.47
CA LYS A 252 22.20 20.26 -12.97
C LYS A 252 21.21 20.80 -14.02
N LEU A 253 21.60 20.82 -15.30
CA LEU A 253 20.70 21.21 -16.40
C LEU A 253 19.55 20.23 -16.56
N LEU A 254 19.83 18.92 -16.49
CA LEU A 254 18.78 17.89 -16.55
C LEU A 254 17.82 17.93 -15.34
N LEU A 255 18.27 18.46 -14.20
CA LEU A 255 17.45 18.67 -13.02
C LEU A 255 16.65 19.98 -13.05
N LEU A 256 16.86 20.87 -14.02
CA LEU A 256 16.11 22.13 -14.10
C LEU A 256 14.58 21.91 -14.19
N PRO A 257 14.07 20.99 -15.02
CA PRO A 257 12.62 20.74 -15.11
C PRO A 257 12.01 20.15 -13.84
N LEU A 258 12.83 19.54 -12.97
CA LEU A 258 12.38 19.00 -11.68
C LEU A 258 12.22 20.10 -10.63
N ARG A 259 12.87 21.25 -10.77
CA ARG A 259 12.83 22.31 -9.73
C ARG A 259 11.41 22.84 -9.46
N PRO A 260 10.57 23.13 -10.48
CA PRO A 260 9.18 23.52 -10.24
C PRO A 260 8.41 22.44 -9.46
N GLN A 261 8.53 21.16 -9.86
CA GLN A 261 7.86 20.06 -9.17
C GLN A 261 8.32 19.91 -7.72
N LEU A 262 9.62 20.05 -7.45
CA LEU A 262 10.14 20.03 -6.08
C LEU A 262 9.63 21.23 -5.26
N ARG A 263 9.47 22.40 -5.89
CA ARG A 263 8.88 23.57 -5.22
C ARG A 263 7.39 23.39 -4.97
N GLU A 264 6.65 22.77 -5.89
CA GLU A 264 5.24 22.46 -5.71
C GLU A 264 5.02 21.46 -4.58
N MET A 265 5.88 20.45 -4.46
CA MET A 265 5.84 19.55 -3.30
C MET A 265 6.28 20.22 -2.00
N ALA A 266 7.08 21.29 -2.05
CA ALA A 266 7.41 22.04 -0.84
C ALA A 266 6.18 22.86 -0.40
N GLY A 267 5.68 22.57 0.79
CA GLY A 267 4.44 23.12 1.36
C GLY A 267 3.24 22.19 1.22
N THR A 268 3.36 21.04 0.54
CA THR A 268 2.27 20.06 0.50
C THR A 268 2.25 19.22 1.76
N ALA A 269 1.04 19.01 2.28
CA ALA A 269 0.78 18.06 3.33
C ALA A 269 0.03 16.85 2.76
N PHE A 270 0.44 15.66 3.18
CA PHE A 270 -0.18 14.39 2.83
C PHE A 270 -0.66 13.73 4.10
N GLN A 271 -1.92 13.33 4.16
CA GLN A 271 -2.45 12.59 5.31
C GLN A 271 -2.32 11.09 5.06
N PHE A 272 -1.71 10.36 6.00
CA PHE A 272 -1.78 8.90 6.03
C PHE A 272 -3.17 8.45 6.49
N GLY A 273 -3.81 7.58 5.73
CA GLY A 273 -5.14 7.04 6.04
C GLY A 273 -6.03 6.96 4.81
N SER A 274 -7.23 6.44 5.00
CA SER A 274 -8.30 6.48 3.99
C SER A 274 -9.45 7.37 4.46
N SER A 275 -10.54 7.39 3.70
CA SER A 275 -11.79 8.01 4.13
C SER A 275 -12.36 7.41 5.43
N SER A 276 -12.18 6.11 5.69
CA SER A 276 -12.70 5.45 6.90
C SER A 276 -11.65 5.18 7.98
N LEU A 277 -10.35 5.20 7.66
CA LEU A 277 -9.30 4.90 8.62
C LEU A 277 -8.42 6.12 8.88
N GLU A 278 -8.40 6.52 10.15
CA GLU A 278 -7.50 7.53 10.69
C GLU A 278 -6.27 6.86 11.30
N VAL A 279 -5.10 7.43 11.03
CA VAL A 279 -3.83 7.07 11.66
C VAL A 279 -3.57 8.02 12.81
N SER A 280 -3.19 7.50 13.98
CA SER A 280 -2.81 8.30 15.14
C SER A 280 -1.60 7.71 15.85
N GLY A 281 -0.96 8.49 16.73
CA GLY A 281 0.20 8.03 17.50
C GLY A 281 1.39 7.62 16.63
N LEU A 282 1.53 8.21 15.44
CA LEU A 282 2.58 7.87 14.49
C LEU A 282 3.96 8.17 15.08
N LYS A 283 4.82 7.16 15.14
CA LYS A 283 6.22 7.27 15.58
C LYS A 283 7.13 6.72 14.50
N ILE A 284 8.10 7.55 14.12
CA ILE A 284 9.15 7.19 13.16
C ILE A 284 10.48 7.19 13.88
N ASP A 285 11.18 6.08 13.80
CA ASP A 285 12.53 5.89 14.30
C ASP A 285 13.44 5.57 13.11
N ALA A 286 14.52 6.32 12.97
CA ALA A 286 15.50 6.16 11.90
C ALA A 286 16.91 5.88 12.43
N GLU A 287 17.03 5.51 13.71
CA GLU A 287 18.30 5.21 14.36
C GLU A 287 18.90 3.88 13.87
N GLY A 288 20.23 3.73 14.00
CA GLY A 288 20.91 2.47 13.67
C GLY A 288 20.86 2.06 12.19
N GLY A 289 20.55 2.97 11.26
CA GLY A 289 20.47 2.66 9.82
C GLY A 289 19.20 1.91 9.42
N ARG A 290 18.23 1.78 10.33
CA ARG A 290 16.94 1.12 10.09
C ARG A 290 15.82 2.14 10.22
N LEU A 291 14.87 2.12 9.30
CA LEU A 291 13.66 2.92 9.36
C LEU A 291 12.55 2.08 9.95
N SER A 292 11.99 2.50 11.09
CA SER A 292 10.84 1.89 11.73
C SER A 292 9.72 2.91 11.84
N VAL A 293 8.52 2.50 11.45
CA VAL A 293 7.30 3.30 11.52
C VAL A 293 6.27 2.51 12.29
N ARG A 294 5.61 3.10 13.28
CA ARG A 294 4.51 2.47 14.01
C ARG A 294 3.41 3.48 14.32
N GLY A 295 2.18 3.02 14.43
CA GLY A 295 1.05 3.86 14.80
C GLY A 295 -0.20 3.04 15.10
N ASP A 296 -1.23 3.75 15.51
CA ASP A 296 -2.56 3.23 15.80
C ASP A 296 -3.52 3.54 14.65
N LEU A 297 -4.46 2.65 14.41
CA LEU A 297 -5.53 2.77 13.41
C LEU A 297 -6.86 2.91 14.12
N ARG A 298 -7.70 3.85 13.68
CA ARG A 298 -9.06 4.05 14.20
C ARG A 298 -10.04 4.35 13.08
N ALA A 299 -11.32 4.08 13.32
CA ALA A 299 -12.36 4.57 12.43
C ALA A 299 -12.35 6.11 12.43
N ARG A 300 -12.27 6.71 11.23
CA ARG A 300 -12.43 8.15 11.04
C ARG A 300 -13.89 8.49 11.28
N GLY A 301 -14.14 9.45 12.17
CA GLY A 301 -15.49 9.97 12.32
C GLY A 301 -15.90 10.75 11.08
N ASN A 302 -17.08 10.46 10.51
CA ASN A 302 -17.65 11.31 9.46
C ASN A 302 -17.76 12.75 9.99
N SER A 303 -16.90 13.63 9.50
CA SER A 303 -16.97 15.07 9.76
C SER A 303 -17.99 15.77 8.87
N ASP A 304 -18.59 15.07 7.91
CA ASP A 304 -19.44 15.68 6.87
C ASP A 304 -20.89 15.95 7.28
N ASP A 305 -21.33 15.49 8.46
CA ASP A 305 -22.70 15.76 8.95
C ASP A 305 -22.85 17.10 9.70
N ALA A 306 -21.79 17.91 9.79
CA ALA A 306 -21.84 19.18 10.54
C ALA A 306 -22.17 20.44 9.70
N THR A 307 -22.40 20.33 8.38
CA THR A 307 -22.57 21.53 7.51
C THR A 307 -23.94 21.69 6.86
N PHE A 308 -24.97 20.94 7.28
CA PHE A 308 -26.36 21.17 6.84
C PHE A 308 -27.25 21.58 8.03
N GLY A 309 -27.08 22.81 8.49
CA GLY A 309 -27.96 23.41 9.49
C GLY A 309 -27.92 24.93 9.47
N THR A 310 -29.02 25.53 9.05
CA THR A 310 -29.41 26.95 9.24
C THR A 310 -29.00 27.97 8.17
N ARG A 311 -29.63 27.87 6.99
CA ARG A 311 -30.22 29.06 6.35
C ARG A 311 -31.73 28.86 6.29
N ALA A 312 -32.40 29.26 7.38
CA ALA A 312 -33.82 29.51 7.35
C ALA A 312 -34.08 30.78 6.53
N ARG A 313 -35.19 30.76 5.78
CA ARG A 313 -35.73 31.87 4.99
C ARG A 313 -36.16 33.03 5.88
#